data_AF-A0A6P0K116-F1
#
_entry.id   AF-A0A6P0K116-F1
#
_cell.length_a   1.000
_cell.length_b   1.000
_cell.length_c   1.000
_cell.angle_alpha   90.00
_cell.angle_beta   90.00
_cell.angle_gamma   90.00
#
_symmetry.space_group_name_H-M   'P 1'
#
loop_
_entity.id
_entity.type
_entity.pdbx_description
1 polymer ?
#
loop_
_entity_poly.entity_id
_entity_poly.type
_entity_poly.pdbx_seq_one_letter_code
_entity_poly.pdbx_strand_id
1 'polypeptide(L)'
;MSTPDEYVGLVSAFLQTGVTYVLSTLWQVESFVTSLFMVQFYETLQQGKPPILALYETQQWLKTATPPTLSHCLDTSLNTLTTPSLRKRLENRRNKLATLEPTTPPYANPYYWAAFIIAGYEYPHHPQSPG
;
A
#
# COMPACT_ATOMS: atom_id res chain seq x y z
N MET A 1 -4.39 -14.40 -16.42
CA MET A 1 -4.02 -13.32 -17.35
C MET A 1 -5.29 -12.50 -17.57
N SER A 2 -5.48 -11.43 -16.81
CA SER A 2 -6.57 -10.49 -17.09
C SER A 2 -6.14 -9.60 -18.24
N THR A 3 -6.98 -9.50 -19.27
CA THR A 3 -6.73 -8.62 -20.41
C THR A 3 -6.93 -7.16 -19.98
N PRO A 4 -6.24 -6.19 -20.60
CA PRO A 4 -6.38 -4.77 -20.23
C PRO A 4 -7.83 -4.26 -20.30
N ASP A 5 -8.66 -4.89 -21.14
CA ASP A 5 -10.07 -4.57 -21.32
C ASP A 5 -10.92 -4.87 -20.08
N GLU A 6 -10.66 -6.00 -19.40
CA GLU A 6 -11.33 -6.38 -18.15
C GLU A 6 -10.96 -5.44 -17.00
N TYR A 7 -9.69 -5.02 -16.95
CA TYR A 7 -9.17 -4.10 -15.95
C TYR A 7 -9.80 -2.70 -16.06
N VAL A 8 -9.88 -2.16 -17.27
CA VAL A 8 -10.53 -0.87 -17.52
C VAL A 8 -12.03 -0.97 -17.24
N GLY A 9 -12.68 -2.09 -17.60
CA GLY A 9 -14.10 -2.32 -17.31
C GLY A 9 -14.42 -2.34 -15.82
N LEU A 10 -13.64 -3.06 -15.02
CA LEU A 10 -13.86 -3.18 -13.57
C LEU A 10 -13.65 -1.85 -12.84
N VAL A 11 -12.53 -1.17 -13.10
CA VAL A 11 -12.23 0.13 -12.48
C VAL A 11 -13.29 1.15 -12.86
N SER A 12 -13.69 1.19 -14.14
CA SER A 12 -14.73 2.09 -14.62
C SER A 12 -16.09 1.81 -13.98
N ALA A 13 -16.45 0.54 -13.76
CA ALA A 13 -17.69 0.17 -13.07
C ALA A 13 -17.71 0.70 -11.63
N PHE A 14 -16.62 0.56 -10.88
CA PHE A 14 -16.54 1.12 -9.52
C PHE A 14 -16.68 2.64 -9.51
N LEU A 15 -16.01 3.33 -10.43
CA LEU A 15 -16.12 4.79 -10.55
C LEU A 15 -17.54 5.24 -10.93
N GLN A 16 -18.24 4.49 -11.78
CA GLN A 16 -19.65 4.75 -12.13
C GLN A 16 -20.61 4.55 -10.96
N THR A 17 -20.27 3.66 -10.01
CA THR A 17 -21.06 3.45 -8.78
C THR A 17 -20.81 4.49 -7.69
N GLY A 18 -20.01 5.53 -7.96
CA GLY A 18 -19.78 6.66 -7.05
C GLY A 18 -18.57 6.51 -6.12
N VAL A 19 -17.70 5.50 -6.33
CA VAL A 19 -16.41 5.42 -5.64
C VAL A 19 -15.50 6.54 -6.13
N THR A 20 -14.93 7.32 -5.20
CA THR A 20 -14.07 8.46 -5.56
C THR A 20 -12.70 8.03 -6.09
N TYR A 21 -12.13 6.96 -5.51
CA TYR A 21 -10.80 6.44 -5.84
C TYR A 21 -10.76 4.90 -5.75
N VAL A 22 -10.11 4.28 -6.73
CA VAL A 22 -9.85 2.84 -6.82
C VAL A 22 -8.35 2.60 -6.83
N LEU A 23 -7.82 1.96 -5.79
CA LEU A 23 -6.45 1.47 -5.73
C LEU A 23 -6.39 0.06 -6.32
N SER A 24 -5.43 -0.18 -7.22
CA SER A 24 -5.29 -1.44 -7.96
C SER A 24 -3.82 -1.74 -8.28
N THR A 25 -3.53 -2.95 -8.79
CA THR A 25 -2.18 -3.38 -9.15
C THR A 25 -2.10 -3.81 -10.62
N LEU A 26 -1.10 -3.32 -11.35
CA LEU A 26 -0.83 -3.66 -12.76
C LEU A 26 -0.32 -5.10 -12.95
N TRP A 27 0.41 -5.64 -11.98
CA TRP A 27 0.88 -7.02 -11.95
C TRP A 27 0.76 -7.61 -10.54
N GLN A 28 0.91 -8.92 -10.43
CA GLN A 28 0.86 -9.61 -9.15
C GLN A 28 2.08 -9.24 -8.29
N VAL A 29 1.82 -8.63 -7.13
CA VAL A 29 2.84 -8.33 -6.12
C VAL A 29 2.84 -9.42 -5.04
N GLU A 30 4.00 -9.68 -4.43
CA GLU A 30 4.10 -10.63 -3.32
C GLU A 30 3.16 -10.22 -2.18
N SER A 31 2.38 -11.17 -1.66
CA SER A 31 1.37 -10.89 -0.62
C SER A 31 1.93 -10.15 0.60
N PHE A 32 3.16 -10.46 1.04
CA PHE A 32 3.77 -9.77 2.17
C PHE A 32 4.07 -8.30 1.87
N VAL A 33 4.57 -8.00 0.67
CA VAL A 33 4.82 -6.62 0.21
C VAL A 33 3.51 -5.86 0.07
N THR A 34 2.47 -6.49 -0.47
CA THR A 34 1.12 -5.90 -0.52
C THR A 34 0.57 -5.59 0.87
N SER A 35 0.78 -6.47 1.86
CA SER A 35 0.34 -6.19 3.23
C SER A 35 1.06 -4.98 3.84
N LEU A 36 2.39 -4.89 3.68
CA LEU A 36 3.17 -3.73 4.13
C LEU A 36 2.69 -2.44 3.45
N PHE A 37 2.50 -2.51 2.14
CA PHE A 37 2.00 -1.38 1.34
C PHE A 37 0.65 -0.90 1.87
N MET A 38 -0.31 -1.80 2.09
CA MET A 38 -1.65 -1.43 2.55
C MET A 38 -1.63 -0.83 3.95
N VAL A 39 -0.84 -1.38 4.88
CA VAL A 39 -0.69 -0.81 6.23
C VAL A 39 -0.19 0.62 6.15
N GLN A 40 0.93 0.85 5.47
CA GLN A 40 1.53 2.17 5.32
C GLN A 40 0.59 3.15 4.58
N PHE A 41 -0.09 2.69 3.53
CA PHE A 41 -1.04 3.49 2.76
C PHE A 41 -2.21 3.95 3.62
N TYR A 42 -2.84 3.05 4.37
CA TYR A 42 -3.96 3.41 5.23
C TYR A 42 -3.54 4.21 6.47
N GLU A 43 -2.35 4.01 7.01
CA GLU A 43 -1.80 4.88 8.06
C GLU A 43 -1.63 6.31 7.54
N THR A 44 -1.13 6.45 6.31
CA THR A 44 -0.95 7.75 5.65
C THR A 44 -2.29 8.43 5.34
N LEU A 45 -3.30 7.66 4.89
CA LEU A 45 -4.66 8.17 4.71
C LEU A 45 -5.30 8.63 6.02
N GLN A 46 -5.12 7.88 7.11
CA GLN A 46 -5.65 8.25 8.44
C GLN A 46 -5.03 9.54 8.99
N GLN A 47 -3.89 9.98 8.47
CA GLN A 47 -3.29 11.28 8.77
C GLN A 47 -3.93 12.44 7.98
N GLY A 48 -4.99 12.17 7.20
CA GLY A 48 -5.72 13.17 6.42
C GLY A 48 -5.09 13.49 5.06
N LYS A 49 -4.10 12.71 4.61
CA LYS A 49 -3.47 12.93 3.29
C LYS A 49 -4.40 12.47 2.16
N PRO A 50 -4.42 13.18 1.01
CA PRO A 50 -5.22 12.74 -0.12
C PRO A 50 -4.68 11.40 -0.68
N PRO A 51 -5.52 10.55 -1.28
CA PRO A 51 -5.13 9.22 -1.74
C PRO A 51 -3.94 9.19 -2.70
N ILE A 52 -3.83 10.18 -3.59
CA ILE A 52 -2.71 10.30 -4.53
C ILE A 52 -1.39 10.51 -3.78
N LEU A 53 -1.39 11.38 -2.75
CA LEU A 53 -0.21 11.62 -1.94
C LEU A 53 0.14 10.40 -1.07
N ALA A 54 -0.88 9.75 -0.50
CA ALA A 54 -0.69 8.52 0.26
C ALA A 54 -0.07 7.40 -0.59
N LEU A 55 -0.49 7.25 -1.86
CA LEU A 55 0.10 6.32 -2.81
C LEU A 55 1.58 6.66 -3.05
N TYR A 56 1.87 7.91 -3.40
CA TYR A 56 3.23 8.35 -3.69
C TYR A 56 4.18 8.12 -2.51
N GLU A 57 3.77 8.54 -1.31
CA GLU A 57 4.59 8.39 -0.11
C GLU A 57 4.79 6.92 0.27
N THR A 58 3.77 6.08 0.09
CA THR A 58 3.89 4.64 0.35
C THR A 58 4.84 3.98 -0.63
N GLN A 59 4.80 4.37 -1.92
CA GLN A 59 5.75 3.89 -2.92
C GLN A 59 7.19 4.31 -2.59
N GLN A 60 7.40 5.56 -2.19
CA GLN A 60 8.74 6.01 -1.77
C GLN A 60 9.21 5.29 -0.50
N TRP A 61 8.32 5.16 0.50
CA TRP A 61 8.62 4.42 1.72
C TRP A 61 9.09 3.01 1.41
N LEU A 62 8.33 2.25 0.61
CA LEU A 62 8.65 0.86 0.29
C LEU A 62 9.94 0.74 -0.53
N LYS A 63 10.19 1.69 -1.44
CA LYS A 63 11.43 1.78 -2.23
C LYS A 63 12.67 1.97 -1.35
N THR A 64 12.57 2.73 -0.26
CA THR A 64 13.71 3.06 0.61
C THR A 64 13.72 2.30 1.94
N ALA A 65 12.67 1.54 2.26
CA ALA A 65 12.52 0.88 3.54
C ALA A 65 13.59 -0.19 3.75
N THR A 66 14.37 -0.01 4.81
CA THR A 66 15.41 -0.95 5.23
C THR A 66 14.82 -2.07 6.09
N PRO A 67 15.50 -3.23 6.24
CA PRO A 67 15.00 -4.30 7.11
C PRO A 67 14.64 -3.88 8.54
N PRO A 68 15.40 -2.97 9.21
CA PRO A 68 14.98 -2.40 10.49
C PRO A 68 13.66 -1.61 10.42
N THR A 69 13.48 -0.75 9.41
CA THR A 69 12.23 0.01 9.21
C THR A 69 11.04 -0.92 9.00
N LEU A 70 11.22 -1.95 8.17
CA LEU A 70 10.19 -2.95 7.91
C LEU A 70 9.85 -3.76 9.16
N SER A 71 10.86 -4.14 9.95
CA SER A 71 10.66 -4.88 11.20
C SER A 71 9.88 -4.05 12.22
N HIS A 72 10.15 -2.74 12.30
CA HIS A 72 9.39 -1.83 13.15
C HIS A 72 7.91 -1.75 12.75
N CYS A 73 7.61 -1.66 11.45
CA CYS A 73 6.23 -1.71 10.95
C CYS A 73 5.52 -3.02 11.35
N LEU A 74 6.21 -4.16 11.27
CA LEU A 74 5.67 -5.44 11.72
C LEU A 74 5.45 -5.48 13.24
N ASP A 75 6.33 -4.87 14.03
CA ASP A 75 6.18 -4.82 15.49
C ASP A 75 4.90 -4.08 15.91
N THR A 76 4.59 -2.96 15.25
CA THR A 76 3.33 -2.23 15.44
C THR A 76 2.12 -3.13 15.16
N SER A 77 2.17 -3.93 14.10
CA SER A 77 1.11 -4.88 13.75
C SER A 77 1.03 -6.06 14.74
N LEU A 78 2.17 -6.60 15.18
CA LEU A 78 2.23 -7.72 16.12
C LEU A 78 1.62 -7.37 17.48
N ASN A 79 1.74 -6.12 17.92
CA ASN A 79 1.21 -5.63 19.19
C ASN A 79 -0.33 -5.64 19.25
N THR A 80 -1.01 -5.52 18.11
CA THR A 80 -2.48 -5.48 18.03
C THR A 80 -3.10 -6.82 17.61
N LEU A 81 -2.29 -7.78 17.18
CA LEU A 81 -2.74 -9.07 16.68
C LEU A 81 -2.99 -10.10 17.80
N THR A 82 -4.23 -10.54 17.92
CA THR A 82 -4.65 -11.60 18.87
C THR A 82 -4.60 -13.01 18.26
N THR A 83 -4.65 -13.14 16.94
CA THR A 83 -4.71 -14.44 16.25
C THR A 83 -3.34 -15.15 16.22
N PRO A 84 -3.18 -16.32 16.86
CA PRO A 84 -1.85 -16.97 17.01
C PRO A 84 -1.19 -17.38 15.70
N SER A 85 -1.97 -17.88 14.73
CA SER A 85 -1.43 -18.32 13.43
C SER A 85 -0.91 -17.16 12.59
N LEU A 86 -1.59 -16.01 12.63
CA LEU A 86 -1.14 -14.79 11.95
C LEU A 86 0.09 -14.22 12.66
N ARG A 87 0.07 -14.15 14.00
CA ARG A 87 1.22 -13.72 14.80
C ARG A 87 2.48 -14.50 14.43
N LYS A 88 2.43 -15.84 14.42
CA LYS A 88 3.56 -16.69 14.02
C LYS A 88 4.05 -16.42 12.60
N ARG A 89 3.15 -16.15 11.64
CA ARG A 89 3.51 -15.81 10.26
C ARG A 89 4.25 -14.46 10.19
N LEU A 90 3.81 -13.45 10.92
CA LEU A 90 4.48 -12.15 10.98
C LEU A 90 5.83 -12.25 11.69
N GLU A 91 5.92 -12.99 12.79
CA GLU A 91 7.19 -13.26 13.49
C GLU A 91 8.21 -13.92 12.55
N ASN A 92 7.79 -14.93 11.77
CA ASN A 92 8.66 -15.55 10.77
C ASN A 92 9.14 -14.55 9.70
N ARG A 93 8.28 -13.62 9.27
CA ARG A 93 8.66 -12.57 8.31
C ARG A 93 9.63 -11.56 8.92
N ARG A 94 9.39 -11.15 10.16
CA ARG A 94 10.29 -10.30 10.95
C ARG A 94 11.66 -10.95 11.12
N ASN A 95 11.70 -12.22 11.50
CA ASN A 95 12.94 -12.97 11.65
C ASN A 95 13.70 -13.08 10.32
N LYS A 96 12.99 -13.28 9.21
CA LYS A 96 13.60 -13.28 7.87
C LYS A 96 14.20 -11.91 7.50
N LEU A 97 13.56 -10.79 7.89
CA LEU A 97 14.12 -9.46 7.67
C LEU A 97 15.41 -9.25 8.48
N ALA A 98 15.47 -9.80 9.70
CA ALA A 98 16.65 -9.70 10.56
C ALA A 98 17.88 -10.43 10.01
N THR A 99 17.72 -11.35 9.05
CA THR A 99 18.85 -12.03 8.38
C THR A 99 19.39 -11.27 7.17
N LEU A 100 18.77 -10.16 6.77
CA LEU A 100 19.18 -9.35 5.61
C LEU A 100 20.14 -8.24 6.02
N GLU A 101 20.89 -7.72 5.04
CA GLU A 101 21.77 -6.57 5.22
C GLU A 101 20.98 -5.33 5.71
N PRO A 102 21.26 -4.79 6.91
CA PRO A 102 20.42 -3.77 7.54
C PRO A 102 20.29 -2.45 6.78
N THR A 103 21.24 -2.14 5.90
CA THR A 103 21.30 -0.89 5.14
C THR A 103 20.74 -1.02 3.73
N THR A 104 20.48 -2.24 3.26
CA THR A 104 20.06 -2.50 1.88
C THR A 104 18.54 -2.66 1.83
N PRO A 105 17.79 -1.78 1.14
CA PRO A 105 16.34 -1.90 1.03
C PRO A 105 15.98 -3.13 0.18
N PRO A 106 15.35 -4.18 0.74
CA PRO A 106 15.08 -5.42 0.01
C PRO A 106 14.02 -5.25 -1.09
N TYR A 107 13.23 -4.17 -1.01
CA TYR A 107 12.13 -3.88 -1.94
C TYR A 107 12.38 -2.63 -2.81
N ALA A 108 13.64 -2.23 -2.98
CA ALA A 108 14.01 -1.09 -3.85
C ALA A 108 13.57 -1.27 -5.31
N ASN A 109 13.55 -2.52 -5.81
CA ASN A 109 13.19 -2.82 -7.19
C ASN A 109 11.73 -2.37 -7.48
N PRO A 110 11.47 -1.63 -8.58
CA PRO A 110 10.14 -1.15 -8.94
C PRO A 110 9.08 -2.25 -9.07
N TYR A 111 9.47 -3.49 -9.30
CA TYR A 111 8.56 -4.64 -9.26
C TYR A 111 7.68 -4.67 -8.00
N TYR A 112 8.19 -4.23 -6.86
CA TYR A 112 7.49 -4.32 -5.57
C TYR A 112 6.50 -3.18 -5.31
N TRP A 113 6.66 -2.01 -5.93
CA TRP A 113 5.90 -0.80 -5.58
C TRP A 113 5.30 -0.06 -6.77
N ALA A 114 5.88 -0.17 -7.96
CA ALA A 114 5.38 0.50 -9.16
C ALA A 114 4.10 -0.16 -9.73
N ALA A 115 3.74 -1.34 -9.22
CA ALA A 115 2.51 -2.01 -9.60
C ALA A 115 1.26 -1.24 -9.17
N PHE A 116 1.34 -0.53 -8.03
CA PHE A 116 0.20 0.11 -7.39
C PHE A 116 -0.16 1.40 -8.11
N ILE A 117 -1.43 1.53 -8.52
CA ILE A 117 -1.96 2.74 -9.14
C ILE A 117 -3.31 3.10 -8.55
N ILE A 118 -3.66 4.39 -8.58
CA ILE A 118 -4.98 4.90 -8.22
C ILE A 118 -5.64 5.49 -9.46
N ALA A 119 -6.90 5.10 -9.69
CA ALA A 119 -7.80 5.76 -10.61
C ALA A 119 -8.89 6.48 -9.81
N GLY A 120 -9.27 7.69 -10.19
CA GLY A 120 -10.30 8.43 -9.47
C GLY A 120 -10.51 9.83 -10.03
N TYR A 121 -11.53 10.51 -9.51
CA TYR A 121 -11.83 11.89 -9.87
C TYR A 121 -11.21 12.83 -8.84
N GLU A 122 -10.30 13.68 -9.27
CA GLU A 122 -9.84 14.81 -8.47
C GLU A 122 -10.95 15.87 -8.51
N TYR A 123 -11.74 15.97 -7.45
CA TYR A 123 -12.65 17.10 -7.30
C TYR A 123 -11.82 18.33 -6.90
N PRO A 124 -11.72 19.37 -7.74
CA PRO A 124 -11.19 20.64 -7.27
C PRO A 124 -12.05 21.11 -6.10
N HIS A 125 -11.41 21.54 -5.01
CA HIS A 125 -12.08 22.16 -3.87
C HIS A 125 -13.08 23.21 -4.40
N HIS A 126 -14.37 22.95 -4.27
CA HIS A 126 -15.37 23.96 -4.55
C HIS A 126 -15.19 25.07 -3.49
N PRO A 127 -14.86 26.32 -3.87
CA PRO A 127 -14.89 27.40 -2.89
C PRO A 127 -16.33 27.49 -2.38
N GLN A 128 -16.49 27.57 -1.05
CA GLN A 128 -17.79 27.79 -0.43
C GLN A 128 -18.38 29.08 -1.01
N SER A 129 -19.55 28.96 -1.66
CA SER A 129 -20.35 30.13 -2.00
C SER A 129 -20.79 30.81 -0.69
N PRO A 130 -20.53 32.11 -0.51
CA PRO A 130 -21.11 32.85 0.61
C PRO A 130 -22.62 33.00 0.35
N GLY A 131 -23.43 32.59 1.33
CA GLY A 131 -24.83 32.98 1.46
C GLY A 131 -24.97 34.21 2.33
#